data_AF-A0A968T224-F1
#
_entry.id   AF-A0A968T224-F1
#
_cell.length_a   1.000
_cell.length_b   1.000
_cell.length_c   1.000
_cell.angle_alpha   90.00
_cell.angle_beta   90.00
_cell.angle_gamma   90.00
#
_symmetry.space_group_name_H-M   'P 1'
#
loop_
_entity.id
_entity.type
_entity.pdbx_description
1 polymer ?
#
loop_
_entity_poly.entity_id
_entity_poly.type
_entity_poly.pdbx_seq_one_letter_code
_entity_poly.pdbx_strand_id
1 'polypeptide(L)'
;MVKPYQPVISDAFKINVLPKINDSVIIRPNFEYGITSTKVETGFEVTPIGAAKMSQGTLPKLYKTYFKLGLGNYSSAYGELFINNLRSRKGTGGIYYKHYSSSGKVKLENDKKVFAGYSDNDASVYGKRFLKKAELFGDLNFNSKTVHHYGYRSTLDTSLEKGIYAVILSTLALMVACSRPTPILLNYYIWDL
;
A
#
# COMPACT_ATOMS: atom_id res chain seq x y z
N MET A 1 60.28 -26.75 20.95
CA MET A 1 60.49 -27.22 22.35
C MET A 1 60.54 -26.00 23.25
N VAL A 2 59.80 -25.96 24.37
CA VAL A 2 59.79 -24.82 25.33
C VAL A 2 59.88 -25.38 26.76
N LYS A 3 60.79 -24.84 27.58
CA LYS A 3 60.90 -25.14 29.02
C LYS A 3 59.95 -24.23 29.83
N PRO A 4 59.32 -24.72 30.91
CA PRO A 4 58.41 -23.91 31.72
C PRO A 4 59.16 -22.91 32.63
N TYR A 5 58.47 -21.81 32.94
CA TYR A 5 58.95 -20.67 33.70
C TYR A 5 58.79 -20.85 35.22
N GLN A 6 59.74 -20.33 36.01
CA GLN A 6 59.70 -20.27 37.48
C GLN A 6 59.89 -18.82 37.96
N PRO A 7 58.86 -18.17 38.51
CA PRO A 7 59.02 -16.85 39.11
C PRO A 7 59.51 -16.94 40.57
N VAL A 8 60.35 -15.98 40.95
CA VAL A 8 60.70 -15.69 42.35
C VAL A 8 60.47 -14.20 42.61
N ILE A 9 59.91 -13.85 43.76
CA ILE A 9 59.59 -12.47 44.17
C ILE A 9 60.43 -12.08 45.39
N SER A 10 60.88 -10.83 45.45
CA SER A 10 61.70 -10.25 46.53
C SER A 10 60.87 -9.57 47.62
N ASP A 11 61.36 -9.62 48.87
CA ASP A 11 60.69 -9.07 50.06
C ASP A 11 60.75 -7.54 50.20
N ALA A 12 59.82 -6.99 51.00
CA ALA A 12 59.68 -5.56 51.24
C ALA A 12 59.80 -5.19 52.73
N PHE A 13 60.47 -4.06 53.01
CA PHE A 13 60.60 -3.48 54.35
C PHE A 13 59.84 -2.16 54.48
N LYS A 14 59.24 -1.94 55.66
CA LYS A 14 58.44 -0.73 55.96
C LYS A 14 59.29 0.33 56.64
N ILE A 15 59.25 1.56 56.13
CA ILE A 15 59.93 2.73 56.70
C ILE A 15 59.08 3.31 57.85
N ASN A 16 59.72 3.66 58.98
CA ASN A 16 59.07 4.26 60.13
C ASN A 16 59.77 5.57 60.55
N VAL A 17 59.15 6.72 60.29
CA VAL A 17 59.67 8.04 60.68
C VAL A 17 58.56 8.80 61.41
N LEU A 18 58.90 9.48 62.50
CA LEU A 18 57.96 10.28 63.27
C LEU A 18 58.01 11.78 62.88
N PRO A 19 56.87 12.47 62.79
CA PRO A 19 56.82 13.88 62.41
C PRO A 19 57.21 14.81 63.59
N LYS A 20 57.79 15.97 63.27
CA LYS A 20 58.01 17.09 64.22
C LYS A 20 57.07 18.24 63.89
N ILE A 21 56.43 18.81 64.91
CA ILE A 21 55.51 19.94 64.79
C ILE A 21 56.29 21.22 65.14
N ASN A 22 56.31 22.19 64.23
CA ASN A 22 56.90 23.51 64.47
C ASN A 22 55.81 24.56 64.28
N ASP A 23 55.52 25.33 65.33
CA ASP A 23 54.37 26.24 65.37
C ASP A 23 54.78 27.65 64.91
N SER A 24 54.00 28.27 64.04
CA SER A 24 54.23 29.62 63.50
C SER A 24 53.00 30.48 63.76
N VAL A 25 53.22 31.68 64.31
CA VAL A 25 52.15 32.62 64.67
C VAL A 25 51.50 33.21 63.42
N ILE A 26 50.17 33.08 63.30
CA ILE A 26 49.40 33.57 62.15
C ILE A 26 48.72 34.91 62.50
N ILE A 27 49.09 35.99 61.80
CA ILE A 27 48.42 37.29 61.91
C ILE A 27 47.22 37.31 60.95
N ARG A 28 46.02 37.62 61.45
CA ARG A 28 44.79 37.67 60.65
C ARG A 28 44.40 39.13 60.37
N PRO A 29 44.54 39.61 59.12
CA PRO A 29 44.07 40.96 58.77
C PRO A 29 42.53 41.02 58.78
N ASN A 30 41.99 42.14 59.24
CA ASN A 30 40.56 42.41 59.20
C ASN A 30 40.20 43.08 57.87
N PHE A 31 39.19 42.54 57.17
CA PHE A 31 38.74 43.06 55.89
C PHE A 31 37.31 43.56 56.02
N GLU A 32 37.10 44.84 55.74
CA GLU A 32 35.76 45.41 55.57
C GLU A 32 35.37 45.33 54.09
N TYR A 33 34.19 44.80 53.81
CA TYR A 33 33.58 44.81 52.48
C TYR A 33 32.12 45.23 52.56
N GLY A 34 31.67 45.97 51.54
CA GLY A 34 30.28 46.35 51.34
C GLY A 34 29.73 45.67 50.09
N ILE A 35 28.49 45.18 50.16
CA ILE A 35 27.79 44.59 49.00
C ILE A 35 26.82 45.63 48.46
N THR A 36 27.06 46.10 47.24
CA THR A 36 26.11 46.96 46.51
C THR A 36 25.17 46.08 45.70
N SER A 37 23.97 45.87 46.23
CA SER A 37 22.94 45.08 45.56
C SER A 37 22.23 45.90 44.49
N THR A 38 22.52 45.60 43.22
CA THR A 38 21.78 46.16 42.09
C THR A 38 20.85 45.11 41.49
N LYS A 39 19.60 45.49 41.22
CA LYS A 39 18.62 44.61 40.59
C LYS A 39 18.97 44.44 39.10
N VAL A 40 19.10 43.20 38.65
CA VAL A 40 19.27 42.88 37.23
C VAL A 40 17.90 42.59 36.63
N GLU A 41 17.47 43.39 35.67
CA GLU A 41 16.21 43.17 34.95
C GLU A 41 16.49 42.25 33.76
N THR A 42 16.04 41.00 33.85
CA THR A 42 16.15 40.03 32.75
C THR A 42 14.93 40.17 31.85
N GLY A 43 15.13 40.65 30.62
CA GLY A 43 14.10 40.61 29.58
C GLY A 43 14.05 39.22 28.93
N PHE A 44 12.89 38.59 28.91
CA PHE A 44 12.67 37.37 28.15
C PHE A 44 11.97 37.74 26.84
N GLU A 45 12.63 37.50 25.71
CA GLU A 45 12.04 37.68 24.40
C GLU A 45 11.34 36.39 23.97
N VAL A 46 10.01 36.37 24.06
CA VAL A 46 9.22 35.19 23.68
C VAL A 46 8.99 35.23 22.18
N THR A 47 9.53 34.26 21.44
CA THR A 47 9.19 34.07 20.03
C THR A 47 7.83 33.36 19.93
N PRO A 48 6.78 34.00 19.39
CA PRO A 48 5.49 33.36 19.26
C PRO A 48 5.55 32.21 18.25
N ILE A 49 4.93 31.08 18.58
CA ILE A 49 4.81 29.95 17.66
C ILE A 49 3.90 30.34 16.47
N GLY A 50 4.36 30.06 15.25
CA GLY A 50 3.56 30.29 14.04
C GLY A 50 2.31 29.40 14.04
N ALA A 51 1.15 29.97 13.71
CA ALA A 51 -0.09 29.20 13.62
C ALA A 51 -0.01 28.12 12.53
N ALA A 52 -0.54 26.93 12.81
CA ALA A 52 -0.63 25.84 11.85
C ALA A 52 -1.56 26.24 10.69
N LYS A 53 -0.98 26.48 9.50
CA LYS A 53 -1.76 26.74 8.29
C LYS A 53 -2.13 25.41 7.65
N MET A 54 -3.41 25.05 7.69
CA MET A 54 -3.92 23.94 6.88
C MET A 54 -3.88 24.36 5.41
N SER A 55 -2.89 23.84 4.67
CA SER A 55 -2.92 23.89 3.22
C SER A 55 -4.17 23.12 2.76
N GLN A 56 -5.15 23.82 2.18
CA GLN A 56 -6.21 23.16 1.42
C GLN A 56 -5.50 22.52 0.23
N GLY A 57 -5.13 21.25 0.36
CA GLY A 57 -4.55 20.48 -0.74
C GLY A 57 -5.46 20.64 -1.95
N THR A 58 -4.87 21.01 -3.09
CA THR A 58 -5.63 21.13 -4.34
C THR A 58 -6.41 19.84 -4.56
N LEU A 59 -7.74 19.95 -4.68
CA LEU A 59 -8.60 18.79 -4.87
C LEU A 59 -8.09 18.04 -6.13
N PRO A 60 -7.75 16.74 -6.03
CA PRO A 60 -7.21 16.02 -7.17
C PRO A 60 -8.22 16.08 -8.31
N LYS A 61 -7.74 16.44 -9.51
CA LYS A 61 -8.59 16.48 -10.70
C LYS A 61 -9.14 15.07 -10.94
N LEU A 62 -10.46 14.92 -10.85
CA LEU A 62 -11.13 13.67 -11.13
C LEU A 62 -11.20 13.49 -12.65
N TYR A 63 -10.43 12.54 -13.18
CA TYR A 63 -10.45 12.20 -14.60
C TYR A 63 -11.65 11.27 -14.88
N LYS A 64 -12.39 11.58 -15.94
CA LYS A 64 -13.55 10.80 -16.40
C LYS A 64 -13.14 9.46 -17.02
N THR A 65 -11.96 9.44 -17.63
CA THR A 65 -11.47 8.31 -18.40
C THR A 65 -10.15 7.86 -17.84
N TYR A 66 -10.01 6.55 -17.70
CA TYR A 66 -8.80 5.87 -17.31
C TYR A 66 -8.49 4.83 -18.39
N PHE A 67 -7.23 4.77 -18.79
CA PHE A 67 -6.76 3.77 -19.72
C PHE A 67 -5.38 3.29 -19.30
N LYS A 68 -5.17 1.98 -19.37
CA LYS A 68 -3.94 1.32 -19.00
C LYS A 68 -3.60 0.26 -20.04
N LEU A 69 -2.35 0.29 -20.49
CA LEU A 69 -1.78 -0.72 -21.38
C LEU A 69 -0.58 -1.37 -20.70
N GLY A 70 -0.35 -2.65 -20.98
CA GLY A 70 0.81 -3.39 -20.52
C GLY A 70 1.20 -4.46 -21.50
N LEU A 71 2.51 -4.67 -21.64
CA LEU A 71 3.09 -5.82 -22.31
C LEU A 71 3.95 -6.58 -21.30
N GLY A 72 3.95 -7.91 -21.36
CA GLY A 72 4.65 -8.75 -20.38
C GLY A 72 5.30 -9.96 -21.01
N ASN A 73 5.88 -10.80 -20.15
CA ASN A 73 6.50 -12.07 -20.55
C ASN A 73 5.51 -12.97 -21.29
N TYR A 74 6.04 -13.89 -22.10
CA TYR A 74 5.24 -14.84 -22.88
C TYR A 74 4.29 -14.17 -23.89
N SER A 75 4.69 -12.99 -24.41
CA SER A 75 3.88 -12.19 -25.33
C SER A 75 2.50 -11.86 -24.73
N SER A 76 2.48 -11.51 -23.44
CA SER A 76 1.25 -11.13 -22.75
C SER A 76 0.90 -9.69 -23.07
N ALA A 77 -0.34 -9.44 -23.49
CA ALA A 77 -0.89 -8.12 -23.78
C ALA A 77 -2.03 -7.80 -22.83
N TYR A 78 -2.01 -6.61 -22.26
CA TYR A 78 -3.01 -6.11 -21.32
C TYR A 78 -3.51 -4.74 -21.77
N GLY A 79 -4.82 -4.59 -21.81
CA GLY A 79 -5.49 -3.31 -22.03
C GLY A 79 -6.70 -3.18 -21.12
N GLU A 80 -6.84 -2.03 -20.46
CA GLU A 80 -7.95 -1.70 -19.60
C GLU A 80 -8.41 -0.28 -19.91
N LEU A 81 -9.70 -0.12 -20.18
CA LEU A 81 -10.37 1.13 -20.50
C LEU A 81 -11.56 1.30 -19.57
N PHE A 82 -11.61 2.44 -18.89
CA PHE A 82 -12.71 2.82 -18.03
C PHE A 82 -13.16 4.23 -18.37
N ILE A 83 -14.44 4.41 -18.68
CA ILE A 83 -15.04 5.70 -18.98
C ILE A 83 -16.21 5.89 -18.05
N ASN A 84 -16.21 6.98 -17.27
CA ASN A 84 -17.23 7.29 -16.30
C ASN A 84 -17.62 8.77 -16.37
N ASN A 85 -18.87 9.06 -16.00
CA ASN A 85 -19.28 10.44 -15.86
C ASN A 85 -18.77 11.06 -14.55
N LEU A 86 -18.57 12.38 -14.53
CA LEU A 86 -18.26 13.08 -13.30
C LEU A 86 -19.43 12.99 -12.31
N ARG A 87 -19.12 13.14 -11.02
CA ARG A 87 -20.14 13.13 -9.96
C ARG A 87 -21.28 14.09 -10.29
N SER A 88 -22.46 13.54 -10.57
CA SER A 88 -23.68 14.29 -10.88
C SER A 88 -24.76 13.97 -9.85
N ARG A 89 -25.54 15.00 -9.47
CA ARG A 89 -26.66 14.86 -8.53
C ARG A 89 -27.83 14.06 -9.12
N LYS A 90 -27.88 13.89 -10.44
CA LYS A 90 -29.00 13.24 -11.16
C LYS A 90 -28.74 11.76 -11.46
N GLY A 91 -27.48 11.33 -11.45
CA GLY A 91 -27.12 9.95 -11.79
C GLY A 91 -25.64 9.80 -12.10
N THR A 92 -25.20 8.56 -12.27
CA THR A 92 -23.85 8.20 -12.71
C THR A 92 -23.93 7.03 -13.69
N GLY A 93 -22.95 6.89 -14.56
CA GLY A 93 -22.88 5.79 -15.49
C GLY A 93 -21.50 5.67 -16.08
N GLY A 94 -21.16 4.46 -16.51
CA GLY A 94 -19.85 4.18 -17.07
C GLY A 94 -19.82 2.92 -17.91
N ILE A 95 -18.73 2.82 -18.66
CA ILE A 95 -18.34 1.69 -19.49
C ILE A 95 -16.96 1.25 -19.03
N TYR A 96 -16.78 -0.04 -18.91
CA TYR A 96 -15.53 -0.68 -18.58
C TYR A 96 -15.25 -1.77 -19.60
N TYR A 97 -14.00 -1.84 -20.05
CA TYR A 97 -13.52 -2.85 -20.95
C TYR A 97 -12.11 -3.25 -20.55
N LYS A 98 -11.85 -4.54 -20.41
CA LYS A 98 -10.54 -5.11 -20.14
C LYS A 98 -10.30 -6.27 -21.08
N HIS A 99 -9.13 -6.26 -21.69
CA HIS A 99 -8.59 -7.33 -22.51
C HIS A 99 -7.25 -7.77 -21.91
N TYR A 100 -7.14 -9.04 -21.55
CA TYR A 100 -5.89 -9.61 -21.08
C TYR A 100 -5.63 -10.94 -21.76
N SER A 101 -4.56 -11.02 -22.55
CA SER A 101 -4.22 -12.23 -23.28
C SER A 101 -2.74 -12.58 -23.15
N SER A 102 -2.44 -13.87 -23.28
CA SER A 102 -1.07 -14.39 -23.31
C SER A 102 -0.96 -15.46 -24.38
N SER A 103 0.13 -15.40 -25.15
CA SER A 103 0.45 -16.36 -26.23
C SER A 103 1.63 -17.26 -25.86
N GLY A 104 1.75 -17.58 -24.57
CA GLY A 104 2.84 -18.37 -24.02
C GLY A 104 2.89 -19.81 -24.50
N LYS A 105 4.11 -20.37 -24.52
CA LYS A 105 4.36 -21.79 -24.75
C LYS A 105 5.03 -22.39 -23.54
N VAL A 106 4.55 -23.54 -23.07
CA VAL A 106 5.10 -24.28 -21.93
C VAL A 106 5.89 -25.49 -22.46
N LYS A 107 7.04 -25.76 -21.84
CA LYS A 107 7.87 -26.93 -22.14
C LYS A 107 7.43 -28.08 -21.23
N LEU A 108 6.99 -29.19 -21.83
CA LEU A 108 6.66 -30.43 -21.11
C LEU A 108 7.92 -31.24 -20.80
N GLU A 109 7.81 -32.25 -19.92
CA GLU A 109 8.91 -33.18 -19.60
C GLU A 109 9.46 -33.90 -20.84
N ASN A 110 8.62 -34.14 -21.85
CA ASN A 110 9.02 -34.74 -23.13
C ASN A 110 9.71 -33.76 -24.09
N ASP A 111 10.26 -32.64 -23.59
CA ASP A 111 10.88 -31.53 -24.34
C ASP A 111 10.01 -30.82 -25.38
N LYS A 112 8.74 -31.24 -25.55
CA LYS A 112 7.79 -30.62 -26.48
C LYS A 112 7.27 -29.28 -25.94
N LYS A 113 7.32 -28.24 -26.76
CA LYS A 113 6.70 -26.94 -26.49
C LYS A 113 5.25 -26.95 -26.96
N VAL A 114 4.31 -26.80 -26.04
CA VAL A 114 2.89 -26.72 -26.33
C VAL A 114 2.37 -25.31 -26.07
N PHE A 115 1.33 -24.92 -26.81
CA PHE A 115 0.68 -23.63 -26.61
C PHE A 115 -0.15 -23.68 -25.32
N ALA A 116 0.05 -22.69 -24.45
CA ALA A 116 -0.65 -22.57 -23.16
C ALA A 116 -1.16 -21.13 -23.00
N GLY A 117 -1.70 -20.59 -24.09
CA GLY A 117 -2.23 -19.23 -24.12
C GLY A 117 -3.61 -19.13 -23.48
N TYR A 118 -3.95 -17.93 -23.03
CA TYR A 118 -5.28 -17.60 -22.52
C TYR A 118 -5.71 -16.21 -22.97
N SER A 119 -7.00 -15.94 -22.92
CA SER A 119 -7.62 -14.65 -23.21
C SER A 119 -8.77 -14.42 -22.24
N ASP A 120 -8.70 -13.37 -21.44
CA ASP A 120 -9.75 -12.91 -20.53
C ASP A 120 -10.25 -11.55 -21.02
N ASN A 121 -11.52 -11.52 -21.41
CA ASN A 121 -12.22 -10.35 -21.91
C ASN A 121 -13.33 -10.03 -20.94
N ASP A 122 -13.41 -8.77 -20.54
CA ASP A 122 -14.41 -8.30 -19.60
C ASP A 122 -14.94 -6.97 -20.13
N ALA A 123 -16.24 -6.89 -20.34
CA ALA A 123 -16.91 -5.70 -20.80
C ALA A 123 -18.12 -5.46 -19.91
N SER A 124 -18.22 -4.28 -19.31
CA SER A 124 -19.40 -3.91 -18.53
C SER A 124 -19.87 -2.51 -18.81
N VAL A 125 -21.18 -2.34 -18.74
CA VAL A 125 -21.87 -1.06 -18.88
C VAL A 125 -22.83 -0.96 -17.73
N TYR A 126 -22.81 0.16 -17.01
CA TYR A 126 -23.71 0.38 -15.89
C TYR A 126 -24.23 1.82 -15.85
N GLY A 127 -25.40 1.97 -15.25
CA GLY A 127 -26.08 3.23 -15.09
C GLY A 127 -26.89 3.27 -13.79
N LYS A 128 -26.83 4.42 -13.12
CA LYS A 128 -27.57 4.71 -11.90
C LYS A 128 -28.25 6.06 -12.05
N ARG A 129 -29.54 6.13 -11.70
CA ARG A 129 -30.33 7.36 -11.73
C ARG A 129 -30.93 7.63 -10.35
N PHE A 130 -30.64 8.81 -9.81
CA PHE A 130 -31.15 9.24 -8.52
C PHE A 130 -32.46 10.00 -8.73
N LEU A 131 -33.55 9.46 -8.20
CA LEU A 131 -34.87 10.09 -8.11
C LEU A 131 -35.06 10.63 -6.68
N LYS A 132 -36.06 11.49 -6.46
CA LYS A 132 -36.28 12.14 -5.15
C LYS A 132 -36.48 11.16 -3.99
N LYS A 133 -37.06 9.99 -4.27
CA LYS A 133 -37.39 8.94 -3.28
C LYS A 133 -36.98 7.54 -3.74
N ALA A 134 -36.20 7.43 -4.80
CA ALA A 134 -35.83 6.15 -5.37
C ALA A 134 -34.51 6.23 -6.14
N GLU A 135 -33.86 5.10 -6.32
CA GLU A 135 -32.65 4.93 -7.09
C GLU A 135 -32.88 3.77 -8.05
N LEU A 136 -32.72 4.05 -9.34
CA LEU A 136 -32.76 3.03 -10.39
C LEU A 136 -31.32 2.70 -10.76
N PHE A 137 -30.97 1.42 -10.72
CA PHE A 137 -29.68 0.90 -11.10
C PHE A 137 -29.86 -0.21 -12.14
N GLY A 138 -29.01 -0.21 -13.15
CA GLY A 138 -28.94 -1.29 -14.11
C GLY A 138 -27.54 -1.46 -14.65
N ASP A 139 -27.15 -2.70 -14.91
CA ASP A 139 -25.87 -3.06 -15.46
C ASP A 139 -25.96 -4.28 -16.39
N LEU A 140 -25.02 -4.33 -17.33
CA LEU A 140 -24.78 -5.41 -18.27
C LEU A 140 -23.29 -5.73 -18.24
N ASN A 141 -22.94 -6.97 -17.94
CA ASN A 141 -21.57 -7.46 -17.88
C ASN A 141 -21.43 -8.67 -18.80
N PHE A 142 -20.32 -8.71 -19.54
CA PHE A 142 -19.94 -9.78 -20.42
C PHE A 142 -18.51 -10.18 -20.08
N ASN A 143 -18.33 -11.42 -19.63
CA ASN A 143 -17.02 -12.00 -19.37
C ASN A 143 -16.81 -13.17 -20.33
N SER A 144 -15.67 -13.19 -21.03
CA SER A 144 -15.28 -14.30 -21.89
C SER A 144 -13.84 -14.71 -21.62
N LYS A 145 -13.67 -15.96 -21.18
CA LYS A 145 -12.38 -16.58 -20.88
C LYS A 145 -12.12 -17.73 -21.84
N THR A 146 -11.05 -17.63 -22.60
CA THR A 146 -10.50 -18.72 -23.40
C THR A 146 -9.23 -19.23 -22.73
N VAL A 147 -9.14 -20.53 -22.48
CA VAL A 147 -7.97 -21.17 -21.87
C VAL A 147 -7.59 -22.38 -22.71
N HIS A 148 -6.31 -22.50 -23.03
CA HIS A 148 -5.76 -23.71 -23.66
C HIS A 148 -5.17 -24.58 -22.55
N HIS A 149 -5.73 -25.78 -22.38
CA HIS A 149 -5.20 -26.72 -21.40
C HIS A 149 -3.93 -27.39 -21.95
N TYR A 150 -3.08 -27.88 -21.05
CA TYR A 150 -1.88 -28.63 -21.40
C TYR A 150 -1.69 -29.80 -20.43
N GLY A 151 -0.89 -30.79 -20.81
CA GLY A 151 -0.64 -31.97 -19.97
C GLY A 151 -1.67 -33.11 -20.10
N TYR A 152 -2.59 -33.03 -21.06
CA TYR A 152 -3.51 -34.12 -21.41
C TYR A 152 -2.99 -34.93 -22.60
N ARG A 153 -3.48 -36.17 -22.75
CA ARG A 153 -3.10 -37.06 -23.86
C ARG A 153 -3.95 -36.75 -25.09
N SER A 154 -3.47 -35.85 -25.95
CA SER A 154 -4.18 -35.35 -27.14
C SER A 154 -4.57 -36.43 -28.18
N THR A 155 -4.04 -37.65 -28.07
CA THR A 155 -4.42 -38.76 -28.96
C THR A 155 -5.78 -39.38 -28.63
N LEU A 156 -6.34 -39.10 -27.45
CA LEU A 156 -7.58 -39.72 -26.97
C LEU A 156 -8.79 -38.77 -27.02
N ASP A 157 -8.58 -37.46 -26.87
CA ASP A 157 -9.66 -36.47 -26.87
C ASP A 157 -9.12 -35.06 -27.21
N THR A 158 -9.72 -34.44 -28.22
CA THR A 158 -9.41 -33.07 -28.69
C THR A 158 -10.31 -32.02 -28.03
N SER A 159 -11.42 -32.43 -27.40
CA SER A 159 -12.36 -31.49 -26.76
C SER A 159 -11.74 -30.69 -25.60
N LEU A 160 -10.68 -31.23 -24.99
CA LEU A 160 -9.93 -30.61 -23.90
C LEU A 160 -8.86 -29.62 -24.38
N GLU A 161 -8.69 -29.41 -25.70
CA GLU A 161 -7.67 -28.51 -26.23
C GLU A 161 -7.94 -27.04 -25.91
N LYS A 162 -9.21 -26.63 -25.97
CA LYS A 162 -9.61 -25.23 -25.81
C LYS A 162 -10.93 -25.15 -25.04
N GLY A 163 -10.86 -24.63 -23.82
CA GLY A 163 -12.03 -24.22 -23.06
C GLY A 163 -12.39 -22.77 -23.40
N ILE A 164 -13.64 -22.53 -23.78
CA ILE A 164 -14.22 -21.18 -23.92
C ILE A 164 -15.37 -21.08 -22.94
N TYR A 165 -15.28 -20.11 -22.03
CA TYR A 165 -16.31 -19.80 -21.05
C TYR A 165 -16.80 -18.39 -21.31
N ALA A 166 -18.07 -18.22 -21.66
CA ALA A 166 -18.70 -16.91 -21.80
C ALA A 166 -19.84 -16.78 -20.78
N VAL A 167 -19.90 -15.65 -20.08
CA VAL A 167 -20.91 -15.38 -19.07
C VAL A 167 -21.45 -13.97 -19.31
N ILE A 168 -22.77 -13.88 -19.46
CA ILE A 168 -23.50 -12.62 -19.51
C ILE A 168 -24.25 -12.47 -18.18
N LEU A 169 -23.95 -11.40 -17.45
CA LEU A 169 -24.65 -11.04 -16.21
C LEU A 169 -25.35 -9.71 -16.41
N SER A 170 -26.65 -9.67 -16.18
CA SER A 170 -27.42 -8.44 -16.20
C SER A 170 -28.17 -8.29 -14.89
N THR A 171 -28.11 -7.09 -14.30
CA THR A 171 -28.87 -6.77 -13.10
C THR A 171 -29.71 -5.53 -13.36
N LEU A 172 -30.96 -5.58 -12.91
CA LEU A 172 -31.83 -4.42 -12.82
C LEU A 172 -32.32 -4.32 -11.38
N ALA A 173 -32.03 -3.21 -10.71
CA ALA A 173 -32.42 -2.97 -9.33
C ALA A 173 -33.13 -1.63 -9.20
N LEU A 174 -34.25 -1.63 -8.47
CA LEU A 174 -34.95 -0.42 -8.05
C LEU A 174 -34.91 -0.37 -6.52
N MET A 175 -34.23 0.63 -5.96
CA MET A 175 -34.28 0.93 -4.53
C MET A 175 -35.24 2.08 -4.30
N VAL A 176 -36.22 1.91 -3.43
CA VAL A 176 -37.12 3.00 -3.00
C VAL A 176 -36.72 3.39 -1.58
N ALA A 177 -36.53 4.68 -1.34
CA ALA A 177 -36.33 5.24 0.00
C ALA A 177 -37.66 5.14 0.78
N CYS A 178 -37.94 3.95 1.32
CA CYS A 178 -38.90 3.74 2.38
C CYS A 178 -38.14 3.51 3.69
N SER A 179 -38.78 3.68 4.84
CA SER A 179 -38.19 3.58 6.19
C SER A 179 -37.51 2.24 6.54
N ARG A 180 -37.45 1.29 5.60
CA ARG A 180 -36.65 0.06 5.64
C ARG A 180 -35.96 -0.12 4.27
N PRO A 181 -34.62 -0.11 4.20
CA PRO A 181 -33.90 -0.33 2.94
C PRO A 181 -33.92 -1.83 2.60
N THR A 182 -34.88 -2.28 1.80
CA THR A 182 -34.83 -3.62 1.19
C THR A 182 -34.61 -3.50 -0.32
N PRO A 183 -33.42 -3.83 -0.86
CA PRO A 183 -33.23 -3.92 -2.30
C PRO A 183 -33.96 -5.15 -2.85
N ILE A 184 -34.76 -4.96 -3.90
CA ILE A 184 -35.29 -6.07 -4.70
C ILE A 184 -34.24 -6.35 -5.78
N LEU A 185 -33.42 -7.39 -5.57
CA LEU A 185 -32.42 -7.85 -6.53
C LEU A 185 -33.07 -8.87 -7.47
N LEU A 186 -33.19 -8.54 -8.76
CA LEU A 186 -33.57 -9.48 -9.79
C LEU A 186 -32.29 -9.90 -10.54
N ASN A 187 -31.63 -10.95 -10.04
CA ASN A 187 -30.46 -11.54 -10.70
C ASN A 187 -30.93 -12.59 -11.71
N TYR A 188 -30.77 -12.32 -13.01
CA TYR A 188 -30.90 -13.35 -14.05
C TYR A 188 -29.51 -13.84 -14.44
N TYR A 189 -29.23 -15.11 -14.17
CA TYR A 189 -28.05 -15.82 -14.66
C TYR A 189 -28.45 -16.58 -15.92
N ILE A 190 -27.92 -16.19 -17.08
CA ILE A 190 -28.03 -16.96 -18.33
C ILE A 190 -26.66 -17.60 -18.56
N TRP A 191 -26.61 -18.93 -18.42
CA TRP A 191 -25.45 -19.74 -18.79
C TRP A 191 -25.71 -20.29 -20.20
N ASP A 192 -24.96 -19.82 -21.19
CA ASP A 192 -24.91 -20.50 -22.49
C ASP A 192 -23.74 -21.52 -22.45
N LEU A 193 -24.06 -22.76 -22.83
CA LEU A 193 -23.16 -23.93 -22.93
C LEU A 193 -22.26 -23.86 -24.17
#